data_AF-V4UA52-F1
#
_entry.id   AF-V4UA52-F1
#
_cell.length_a   1.000
_cell.length_b   1.000
_cell.length_c   1.000
_cell.angle_alpha   90.00
_cell.angle_beta   90.00
_cell.angle_gamma   90.00
#
_symmetry.space_group_name_H-M   'P 1'
#
loop_
_entity.id
_entity.type
_entity.pdbx_description
1 polymer ?
#
loop_
_entity_poly.entity_id
_entity_poly.type
_entity_poly.pdbx_seq_one_letter_code
_entity_poly.pdbx_strand_id
1 'polypeptide(L)'
;MNGTNLMMIDFSDNSLQGRVPKSLANCVKLKFRNLGDNQITDVFPSWLGTLPELEVLILKFNNFHGEIEEPQTGFEFPKLRIIDLSHNRFTGNLPSKHFHCWNAMKDIRASKLTYLQVKLVPYDVLGFTYYGYADYSLIMSNKGTEIEYPKLSNLIAAIILSDNNFVGEIPTSIASLKGLRTLNLSNNNLRGYIPLTLSNLTVIESLDLSSNKLTGQIPQC
;
A
#
# COMPACT_ATOMS: atom_id res chain seq x y z
N MET A 1 -21.21 -7.39 10.98
CA MET A 1 -21.62 -6.26 10.12
C MET A 1 -21.90 -6.78 8.73
N ASN A 2 -23.08 -6.52 8.16
CA ASN A 2 -23.32 -6.71 6.72
C ASN A 2 -22.75 -5.47 5.98
N GLY A 3 -21.41 -5.39 5.92
CA GLY A 3 -20.65 -4.21 5.49
C GLY A 3 -20.54 -4.03 3.96
N THR A 4 -21.53 -4.50 3.20
CA THR A 4 -21.47 -4.58 1.73
C THR A 4 -21.37 -3.22 1.02
N ASN A 5 -21.67 -2.13 1.74
CA ASN A 5 -21.53 -0.75 1.25
C ASN A 5 -20.33 0.00 1.82
N LEU A 6 -19.52 -0.60 2.71
CA LEU A 6 -18.35 0.06 3.28
C LEU A 6 -17.30 0.30 2.18
N MET A 7 -16.93 1.58 2.01
CA MET A 7 -15.89 2.01 1.06
C MET A 7 -14.60 2.45 1.76
N MET A 8 -14.71 2.90 3.02
CA MET A 8 -13.62 3.39 3.84
C MET A 8 -13.68 2.77 5.22
N ILE A 9 -12.53 2.33 5.73
CA ILE A 9 -12.32 2.03 7.14
C ILE A 9 -11.06 2.78 7.57
N ASP A 10 -11.16 3.58 8.62
CA ASP A 10 -10.02 4.12 9.34
C ASP A 10 -10.19 3.82 10.83
N PHE A 11 -9.32 2.95 11.35
CA PHE A 11 -9.23 2.59 12.75
C PHE A 11 -7.85 2.94 13.33
N SER A 12 -7.11 3.81 12.65
CA SER A 12 -5.76 4.16 13.07
C SER A 12 -5.75 4.96 14.38
N ASP A 13 -4.58 5.00 15.02
CA ASP A 13 -4.34 5.72 16.28
C ASP A 13 -5.25 5.24 17.41
N ASN A 14 -5.18 3.94 17.68
CA ASN A 14 -6.00 3.27 18.69
C ASN A 14 -5.18 2.22 19.45
N SER A 15 -5.82 1.54 20.41
CA SER A 15 -5.22 0.41 21.15
C SER A 15 -5.85 -0.94 20.77
N LEU A 16 -6.28 -1.10 19.51
CA LEU A 16 -6.90 -2.34 19.03
C LEU A 16 -5.88 -3.48 19.04
N GLN A 17 -6.33 -4.65 19.48
CA GLN A 17 -5.52 -5.86 19.65
C GLN A 17 -6.15 -7.04 18.90
N GLY A 18 -5.44 -8.17 18.87
CA GLY A 18 -5.91 -9.40 18.23
C GLY A 18 -5.62 -9.43 16.73
N ARG A 19 -6.40 -10.21 15.99
CA ARG A 19 -6.23 -10.47 14.55
C ARG A 19 -7.19 -9.66 13.71
N VAL A 20 -6.85 -9.45 12.44
CA VAL A 20 -7.73 -8.78 11.48
C VAL A 20 -8.94 -9.69 11.21
N PRO A 21 -10.20 -9.24 11.46
CA PRO A 21 -11.36 -10.11 11.28
C PRO A 21 -11.59 -10.50 9.81
N LYS A 22 -11.60 -11.80 9.51
CA LYS A 22 -11.85 -12.33 8.15
C LYS A 22 -13.20 -11.90 7.55
N SER A 23 -14.18 -11.53 8.38
CA SER A 23 -15.46 -10.98 7.92
C SER A 23 -15.31 -9.72 7.07
N LEU A 24 -14.17 -9.02 7.18
CA LEU A 24 -13.88 -7.86 6.34
C LEU A 24 -13.66 -8.22 4.86
N ALA A 25 -13.50 -9.50 4.52
CA ALA A 25 -13.53 -9.99 3.14
C ALA A 25 -14.90 -9.77 2.47
N ASN A 26 -15.97 -9.62 3.26
CA ASN A 26 -17.32 -9.37 2.75
C ASN A 26 -17.54 -7.89 2.33
N CYS A 27 -16.58 -7.01 2.61
CA CYS A 27 -16.67 -5.58 2.27
C CYS A 27 -16.18 -5.35 0.83
N VAL A 28 -16.89 -5.90 -0.15
CA VAL A 28 -16.43 -5.95 -1.56
C VAL A 28 -16.28 -4.58 -2.24
N LYS A 29 -16.89 -3.52 -1.69
CA LYS A 29 -16.75 -2.13 -2.16
C LYS A 29 -15.63 -1.36 -1.47
N LEU A 30 -14.90 -1.98 -0.55
CA LEU A 30 -13.89 -1.30 0.25
C LEU A 30 -12.71 -0.87 -0.63
N LYS A 31 -12.39 0.42 -0.58
CA LYS A 31 -11.30 1.04 -1.32
C LYS A 31 -10.14 1.47 -0.44
N PHE A 32 -10.46 1.96 0.76
CA PHE A 32 -9.49 2.50 1.68
C PHE A 32 -9.59 1.76 3.01
N ARG A 33 -8.44 1.26 3.48
CA ARG A 33 -8.33 0.63 4.80
C ARG A 33 -7.09 1.10 5.52
N ASN A 34 -7.29 1.78 6.64
CA ASN A 34 -6.25 2.15 7.57
C ASN A 34 -6.47 1.48 8.93
N LEU A 35 -5.55 0.59 9.29
CA LEU A 35 -5.46 -0.09 10.60
C LEU A 35 -4.16 0.27 11.32
N GLY A 36 -3.47 1.33 10.89
CA GLY A 36 -2.16 1.71 11.40
C GLY A 36 -2.19 2.08 12.89
N ASP A 37 -1.03 2.18 13.53
CA ASP A 37 -0.89 2.79 14.87
C ASP A 37 -1.82 2.11 15.90
N ASN A 38 -1.63 0.80 16.06
CA ASN A 38 -2.43 -0.07 16.93
C ASN A 38 -1.55 -1.16 17.56
N GLN A 39 -2.16 -2.16 18.21
CA GLN A 39 -1.49 -3.29 18.83
C GLN A 39 -1.89 -4.64 18.17
N ILE A 40 -2.32 -4.61 16.91
CA ILE A 40 -2.79 -5.79 16.17
C ILE A 40 -1.64 -6.78 16.01
N THR A 41 -1.89 -8.05 16.34
CA THR A 41 -0.93 -9.14 16.21
C THR A 41 -1.52 -10.20 15.30
N ASP A 42 -1.02 -10.27 14.08
CA ASP A 42 -1.48 -11.20 13.05
C ASP A 42 -0.37 -11.46 12.02
N VAL A 43 -0.60 -12.40 11.11
CA VAL A 43 0.19 -12.51 9.87
C VAL A 43 -0.35 -11.55 8.80
N PHE A 44 0.35 -11.43 7.67
CA PHE A 44 -0.16 -10.62 6.56
C PHE A 44 -1.53 -11.17 6.09
N PRO A 45 -2.60 -10.35 6.10
CA PRO A 45 -3.95 -10.80 5.76
C PRO A 45 -4.11 -10.91 4.23
N SER A 46 -3.46 -11.91 3.62
CA SER A 46 -3.46 -12.17 2.16
C SER A 46 -4.86 -12.31 1.57
N TRP A 47 -5.82 -12.81 2.35
CA TRP A 47 -7.24 -12.88 1.98
C TRP A 47 -7.86 -11.50 1.66
N LEU A 48 -7.25 -10.38 2.05
CA LEU A 48 -7.67 -9.05 1.57
C LEU A 48 -7.39 -8.85 0.07
N GLY A 49 -6.49 -9.65 -0.50
CA GLY A 49 -6.17 -9.63 -1.92
C GLY A 49 -7.35 -10.02 -2.81
N THR A 50 -8.40 -10.64 -2.26
CA THR A 50 -9.63 -10.95 -3.01
C THR A 50 -10.55 -9.75 -3.17
N LEU A 51 -10.32 -8.64 -2.47
CA LEU A 51 -11.16 -7.44 -2.56
C LEU A 51 -10.90 -6.70 -3.88
N PRO A 52 -11.91 -6.59 -4.77
CA PRO A 52 -11.69 -6.09 -6.13
C PRO A 52 -11.47 -4.58 -6.19
N GLU A 53 -11.92 -3.85 -5.16
CA GLU A 53 -11.90 -2.39 -5.11
C GLU A 53 -10.81 -1.81 -4.20
N LEU A 54 -10.03 -2.64 -3.49
CA LEU A 54 -9.07 -2.14 -2.50
C LEU A 54 -7.90 -1.42 -3.19
N GLU A 55 -7.76 -0.12 -2.92
CA GLU A 55 -6.76 0.78 -3.50
C GLU A 55 -5.67 1.17 -2.47
N VAL A 56 -6.04 1.27 -1.19
CA VAL A 56 -5.14 1.70 -0.10
C VAL A 56 -5.23 0.74 1.08
N LEU A 57 -4.07 0.20 1.50
CA LEU A 57 -3.93 -0.68 2.65
C LEU A 57 -2.80 -0.20 3.57
N ILE A 58 -3.16 0.23 4.77
CA ILE A 58 -2.20 0.73 5.77
C ILE A 58 -2.30 -0.13 7.02
N LEU A 59 -1.21 -0.81 7.35
CA LEU A 59 -1.04 -1.69 8.50
C LEU A 59 0.15 -1.27 9.38
N LYS A 60 0.69 -0.06 9.15
CA LYS A 60 1.90 0.44 9.82
C LYS A 60 1.78 0.44 11.34
N PHE A 61 2.90 0.45 12.06
CA PHE A 61 2.92 0.58 13.53
C PHE A 61 1.97 -0.40 14.23
N ASN A 62 2.24 -1.69 14.04
CA ASN A 62 1.50 -2.79 14.65
C ASN A 62 2.47 -3.92 15.02
N ASN A 63 1.94 -5.08 15.40
CA ASN A 63 2.73 -6.30 15.67
C ASN A 63 2.52 -7.38 14.59
N PHE A 64 2.27 -6.99 13.33
CA PHE A 64 2.18 -7.98 12.25
C PHE A 64 3.53 -8.69 12.07
N HIS A 65 3.50 -10.00 11.84
CA HIS A 65 4.71 -10.83 11.86
C HIS A 65 4.66 -11.99 10.87
N GLY A 66 5.75 -12.74 10.80
CA GLY A 66 5.89 -13.88 9.89
C GLY A 66 6.19 -13.46 8.46
N GLU A 67 6.28 -14.44 7.58
CA GLU A 67 6.51 -14.21 6.15
C GLU A 67 5.22 -13.75 5.46
N ILE A 68 5.37 -12.91 4.43
CA ILE A 68 4.28 -12.60 3.52
C ILE A 68 4.16 -13.76 2.53
N GLU A 69 3.23 -14.67 2.80
CA GLU A 69 2.96 -15.83 1.94
C GLU A 69 2.61 -15.38 0.52
N GLU A 70 3.35 -15.87 -0.47
CA GLU A 70 3.10 -15.53 -1.88
C GLU A 70 1.69 -15.93 -2.33
N PRO A 71 1.07 -15.16 -3.24
CA PRO A 71 -0.30 -15.34 -3.64
C PRO A 71 -0.52 -16.72 -4.26
N GLN A 72 -1.67 -17.32 -3.96
CA GLN A 72 -2.06 -18.61 -4.55
C GLN A 72 -2.63 -18.43 -5.96
N THR A 73 -3.08 -17.21 -6.29
CA THR A 73 -3.66 -16.86 -7.60
C THR A 73 -2.92 -15.69 -8.21
N GLY A 74 -2.94 -15.53 -9.53
CA GLY A 74 -2.25 -14.42 -10.21
C GLY A 74 -2.94 -13.04 -10.10
N PHE A 75 -3.97 -12.88 -9.27
CA PHE A 75 -4.88 -11.73 -9.32
C PHE A 75 -5.17 -11.07 -7.95
N GLU A 76 -4.31 -11.25 -6.96
CA GLU A 76 -4.49 -10.63 -5.65
C GLU A 76 -4.21 -9.12 -5.70
N PHE A 77 -5.06 -8.32 -5.04
CA PHE A 77 -4.93 -6.86 -4.94
C PHE A 77 -4.91 -6.14 -6.31
N PRO A 78 -5.90 -6.36 -7.20
CA PRO A 78 -5.83 -5.91 -8.59
C PRO A 78 -5.81 -4.37 -8.74
N LYS A 79 -6.39 -3.64 -7.78
CA LYS A 79 -6.46 -2.17 -7.77
C LYS A 79 -5.56 -1.49 -6.75
N LEU A 80 -4.75 -2.24 -6.01
CA LEU A 80 -3.92 -1.67 -4.95
C LEU A 80 -2.89 -0.69 -5.53
N ARG A 81 -2.79 0.48 -4.90
CA ARG A 81 -1.88 1.57 -5.27
C ARG A 81 -0.98 1.98 -4.11
N ILE A 82 -1.48 1.90 -2.88
CA ILE A 82 -0.72 2.26 -1.69
C ILE A 82 -0.74 1.09 -0.73
N ILE A 83 0.44 0.63 -0.34
CA ILE A 83 0.62 -0.32 0.75
C ILE A 83 1.68 0.19 1.72
N ASP A 84 1.29 0.29 2.99
CA ASP A 84 2.19 0.67 4.08
C ASP A 84 2.15 -0.39 5.18
N LEU A 85 3.25 -1.14 5.28
CA LEU A 85 3.48 -2.19 6.26
C LEU A 85 4.60 -1.80 7.24
N SER A 86 5.01 -0.52 7.26
CA SER A 86 6.16 -0.07 8.04
C SER A 86 5.99 -0.30 9.54
N HIS A 87 7.10 -0.38 10.27
CA HIS A 87 7.09 -0.54 11.73
C HIS A 87 6.26 -1.74 12.20
N ASN A 88 6.66 -2.91 11.71
CA ASN A 88 6.08 -4.21 12.08
C ASN A 88 7.21 -5.21 12.34
N ARG A 89 6.89 -6.51 12.37
CA ARG A 89 7.82 -7.60 12.61
C ARG A 89 7.80 -8.63 11.47
N PHE A 90 7.44 -8.21 10.26
CA PHE A 90 7.45 -9.11 9.09
C PHE A 90 8.86 -9.65 8.85
N THR A 91 8.93 -10.93 8.48
CA THR A 91 10.18 -11.68 8.21
C THR A 91 10.15 -12.27 6.80
N GLY A 92 11.19 -13.02 6.45
CA GLY A 92 11.28 -13.69 5.15
C GLY A 92 11.68 -12.73 4.03
N ASN A 93 11.54 -13.20 2.79
CA ASN A 93 11.88 -12.42 1.61
C ASN A 93 10.77 -11.41 1.27
N LEU A 94 11.13 -10.39 0.49
CA LEU A 94 10.14 -9.48 -0.09
C LEU A 94 9.16 -10.24 -1.00
N PRO A 95 7.87 -9.80 -1.07
CA PRO A 95 6.80 -10.53 -1.76
C PRO A 95 6.86 -10.40 -3.29
N SER A 96 7.79 -11.13 -3.91
CA SER A 96 8.13 -11.05 -5.33
C SER A 96 6.96 -11.35 -6.26
N LYS A 97 6.09 -12.33 -5.95
CA LYS A 97 4.96 -12.65 -6.82
C LYS A 97 3.80 -11.67 -6.65
N HIS A 98 3.64 -11.04 -5.48
CA HIS A 98 2.65 -9.96 -5.30
C HIS A 98 2.91 -8.76 -6.22
N PHE A 99 4.17 -8.40 -6.46
CA PHE A 99 4.50 -7.31 -7.39
C PHE A 99 3.97 -7.57 -8.81
N HIS A 100 3.82 -8.83 -9.21
CA HIS A 100 3.17 -9.17 -10.48
C HIS A 100 1.64 -9.03 -10.45
N CYS A 101 1.01 -9.02 -9.28
CA CYS A 101 -0.44 -8.94 -9.13
C CYS A 101 -0.96 -7.49 -9.02
N TRP A 102 -0.13 -6.55 -8.54
CA TRP A 102 -0.51 -5.15 -8.30
C TRP A 102 -0.60 -4.33 -9.58
N ASN A 103 -1.58 -4.66 -10.42
CA ASN A 103 -1.73 -4.12 -11.77
C ASN A 103 -1.92 -2.61 -11.80
N ALA A 104 -2.61 -2.02 -10.83
CA ALA A 104 -2.79 -0.57 -10.77
C ALA A 104 -1.48 0.21 -10.57
N MET A 105 -0.48 -0.36 -9.89
CA MET A 105 0.86 0.23 -9.74
C MET A 105 1.74 0.08 -10.99
N LYS A 106 1.30 -0.66 -12.02
CA LYS A 106 2.02 -0.78 -13.30
C LYS A 106 1.67 0.34 -14.28
N ASP A 107 0.59 1.05 -14.03
CA ASP A 107 0.10 2.08 -14.93
C ASP A 107 0.84 3.42 -14.71
N ILE A 108 1.65 3.81 -15.71
CA ILE A 108 2.38 5.09 -15.73
C ILE A 108 1.45 6.26 -16.11
N ARG A 109 0.46 5.96 -16.95
CA ARG A 109 -0.43 6.94 -17.56
C ARG A 109 -1.83 6.61 -17.08
N ALA A 110 -2.16 7.07 -15.88
CA ALA A 110 -3.57 7.15 -15.51
C ALA A 110 -4.27 7.91 -16.64
N SER A 111 -5.00 7.19 -17.50
CA SER A 111 -5.54 7.69 -18.77
C SER A 111 -6.50 8.88 -18.57
N LYS A 112 -6.87 9.11 -17.30
CA LYS A 112 -7.43 10.33 -16.76
C LYS A 112 -6.98 10.47 -15.31
N LEU A 113 -6.58 11.68 -14.89
CA LEU A 113 -6.39 12.00 -13.47
C LEU A 113 -7.74 11.85 -12.76
N THR A 114 -7.81 10.93 -11.81
CA THR A 114 -8.98 10.74 -10.94
C THR A 114 -8.56 10.79 -9.49
N TYR A 115 -9.50 11.09 -8.61
CA TYR A 115 -9.28 11.11 -7.18
C TYR A 115 -10.15 10.05 -6.53
N LEU A 116 -9.62 9.44 -5.47
CA LEU A 116 -10.41 8.60 -4.59
C LEU A 116 -11.37 9.53 -3.84
N GLN A 117 -12.66 9.40 -4.15
CA GLN A 117 -13.72 10.29 -3.70
C GLN A 117 -14.99 9.50 -3.37
N VAL A 118 -15.78 10.01 -2.42
CA VAL A 118 -17.17 9.57 -2.20
C VAL A 118 -18.10 10.68 -2.66
N LYS A 119 -19.12 10.30 -3.45
CA LYS A 119 -20.20 11.22 -3.82
C LYS A 119 -21.05 11.50 -2.58
N LEU A 120 -21.17 12.78 -2.21
CA LEU A 120 -22.00 13.21 -1.11
C LEU A 120 -23.49 13.09 -1.48
N VAL A 121 -24.33 12.86 -0.47
CA VAL A 121 -25.78 12.89 -0.65
C VAL A 121 -26.16 14.32 -1.08
N PRO A 122 -26.84 14.51 -2.22
CA PRO A 122 -27.27 15.83 -2.64
C PRO A 122 -28.20 16.43 -1.59
N TYR A 123 -28.07 17.73 -1.32
CA TYR A 123 -28.95 18.45 -0.41
C TYR A 123 -29.51 19.69 -1.09
N ASP A 124 -30.77 20.01 -0.79
CA ASP A 124 -31.48 21.14 -1.39
C ASP A 124 -31.45 22.36 -0.46
N VAL A 125 -31.04 23.51 -0.99
CA VAL A 125 -31.13 24.80 -0.29
C VAL A 125 -31.80 25.80 -1.23
N LEU A 126 -32.91 26.39 -0.78
CA LEU A 126 -33.67 27.40 -1.53
C LEU A 126 -34.07 26.97 -2.97
N GLY A 127 -34.37 25.68 -3.15
CA GLY A 127 -34.75 25.12 -4.46
C GLY A 127 -33.58 24.78 -5.38
N PHE A 128 -32.34 24.89 -4.90
CA PHE A 128 -31.13 24.46 -5.61
C PHE A 128 -30.57 23.18 -4.99
N THR A 129 -30.40 22.13 -5.81
CA THR A 129 -29.75 20.88 -5.42
C THR A 129 -28.24 21.01 -5.56
N TYR A 130 -27.52 20.90 -4.43
CA TYR A 130 -26.06 20.92 -4.41
C TYR A 130 -25.49 19.50 -4.48
N TYR A 131 -24.55 19.30 -5.41
CA TYR A 131 -23.78 18.08 -5.54
C TYR A 131 -22.35 18.32 -5.04
N GLY A 132 -21.78 17.36 -4.31
CA GLY A 132 -20.42 17.44 -3.79
C GLY A 132 -19.72 16.10 -3.74
N TYR A 133 -18.39 16.15 -3.59
CA TYR A 133 -17.54 14.99 -3.36
C TYR A 133 -16.70 15.24 -2.12
N ALA A 134 -16.53 14.20 -1.30
CA ALA A 134 -15.51 14.17 -0.26
C ALA A 134 -14.29 13.42 -0.79
N ASP A 135 -13.13 14.07 -0.74
CA ASP A 135 -11.83 13.49 -1.08
C ASP A 135 -11.30 12.67 0.09
N TYR A 136 -10.68 11.54 -0.22
CA TYR A 136 -9.91 10.79 0.77
C TYR A 136 -8.56 11.46 0.96
N SER A 137 -8.13 11.59 2.21
CA SER A 137 -6.80 12.07 2.58
C SER A 137 -5.95 10.98 3.21
N LEU A 138 -4.65 11.21 3.27
CA LEU A 138 -3.68 10.30 3.88
C LEU A 138 -2.45 11.09 4.37
N ILE A 139 -1.96 10.75 5.55
CA ILE A 139 -0.61 11.13 5.99
C ILE A 139 0.29 9.92 5.82
N MET A 140 1.34 10.05 5.02
CA MET A 140 2.32 8.98 4.80
C MET A 140 3.75 9.51 4.79
N SER A 141 4.69 8.69 5.21
CA SER A 141 6.11 9.02 5.13
C SER A 141 6.58 8.93 3.68
N ASN A 142 7.08 10.05 3.16
CA ASN A 142 7.64 10.13 1.81
C ASN A 142 8.83 11.09 1.82
N LYS A 143 9.92 10.76 1.12
CA LYS A 143 11.14 11.58 1.07
C LYS A 143 11.71 11.90 2.47
N GLY A 144 11.55 10.97 3.43
CA GLY A 144 12.02 11.13 4.80
C GLY A 144 11.21 12.12 5.66
N THR A 145 10.00 12.50 5.25
CA THR A 145 9.11 13.41 5.99
C THR A 145 7.67 12.89 5.94
N GLU A 146 6.87 13.16 6.96
CA GLU A 146 5.43 12.94 6.89
C GLU A 146 4.79 13.98 5.97
N ILE A 147 4.13 13.51 4.91
CA ILE A 147 3.45 14.35 3.94
C ILE A 147 1.96 14.08 4.01
N GLU A 148 1.17 15.14 4.15
CA GLU A 148 -0.27 15.09 3.99
C GLU A 148 -0.64 15.13 2.50
N TYR A 149 -1.43 14.15 2.09
CA TYR A 149 -2.09 14.07 0.80
C TYR A 149 -3.57 14.39 1.02
N PRO A 150 -4.01 15.65 0.89
CA PRO A 150 -5.39 16.03 1.13
C PRO A 150 -6.36 15.45 0.10
N LYS A 151 -5.85 15.03 -1.07
CA LYS A 151 -6.60 14.33 -2.12
C LYS A 151 -5.78 13.20 -2.70
N LEU A 152 -6.24 11.97 -2.51
CA LEU A 152 -5.59 10.78 -3.06
C LEU A 152 -5.89 10.64 -4.55
N SER A 153 -4.95 11.05 -5.40
CA SER A 153 -5.04 10.81 -6.84
C SER A 153 -4.68 9.38 -7.20
N ASN A 154 -5.24 8.88 -8.30
CA ASN A 154 -4.86 7.58 -8.88
C ASN A 154 -3.41 7.53 -9.40
N LEU A 155 -2.68 8.65 -9.44
CA LEU A 155 -1.26 8.66 -9.79
C LEU A 155 -0.34 8.28 -8.64
N ILE A 156 -0.82 8.30 -7.39
CA ILE A 156 -0.01 7.94 -6.23
C ILE A 156 0.12 6.42 -6.21
N ALA A 157 1.36 5.94 -6.26
CA ALA A 157 1.70 4.55 -6.06
C ALA A 157 2.88 4.44 -5.11
N ALA A 158 2.69 3.76 -3.98
CA ALA A 158 3.65 3.71 -2.90
C ALA A 158 3.72 2.33 -2.24
N ILE A 159 4.94 1.86 -2.02
CA ILE A 159 5.25 0.66 -1.25
C ILE A 159 6.17 1.08 -0.11
N ILE A 160 5.68 0.96 1.13
CA ILE A 160 6.42 1.30 2.34
C ILE A 160 6.51 0.04 3.19
N LEU A 161 7.71 -0.53 3.26
CA LEU A 161 8.03 -1.76 3.99
C LEU A 161 9.15 -1.54 5.02
N SER A 162 9.44 -0.27 5.35
CA SER A 162 10.54 0.07 6.25
C SER A 162 10.34 -0.49 7.65
N ASP A 163 11.41 -0.58 8.44
CA ASP A 163 11.34 -0.92 9.86
C ASP A 163 10.64 -2.28 10.09
N ASN A 164 11.19 -3.29 9.43
CA ASN A 164 10.76 -4.69 9.51
C ASN A 164 12.00 -5.60 9.58
N ASN A 165 11.79 -6.92 9.53
CA ASN A 165 12.85 -7.92 9.55
C ASN A 165 13.00 -8.66 8.19
N PHE A 166 12.66 -8.01 7.07
CA PHE A 166 12.80 -8.63 5.75
C PHE A 166 14.27 -8.96 5.45
N VAL A 167 14.51 -10.14 4.87
CA VAL A 167 15.81 -10.68 4.48
C VAL A 167 15.84 -10.98 2.98
N GLY A 168 16.93 -11.58 2.50
CA GLY A 168 17.08 -11.94 1.09
C GLY A 168 17.42 -10.74 0.21
N GLU A 169 17.26 -10.91 -1.09
CA GLU A 169 17.59 -9.89 -2.09
C GLU A 169 16.36 -9.04 -2.46
N ILE A 170 16.60 -7.86 -3.02
CA ILE A 170 15.53 -7.08 -3.66
C ILE A 170 15.14 -7.80 -4.95
N PRO A 171 13.89 -8.30 -5.10
CA PRO A 171 13.51 -9.06 -6.27
C PRO A 171 13.36 -8.16 -7.50
N THR A 172 13.80 -8.63 -8.65
CA THR A 172 13.70 -7.90 -9.94
C THR A 172 12.26 -7.61 -10.36
N SER A 173 11.30 -8.39 -9.86
CA SER A 173 9.86 -8.24 -10.15
C SER A 173 9.28 -6.90 -9.73
N ILE A 174 9.89 -6.20 -8.78
CA ILE A 174 9.49 -4.84 -8.39
C ILE A 174 9.56 -3.87 -9.58
N ALA A 175 10.47 -4.12 -10.53
CA ALA A 175 10.63 -3.35 -11.76
C ALA A 175 9.43 -3.44 -12.73
N SER A 176 8.49 -4.35 -12.47
CA SER A 176 7.23 -4.46 -13.22
C SER A 176 6.24 -3.35 -12.86
N LEU A 177 6.39 -2.73 -11.68
CA LEU A 177 5.52 -1.69 -11.16
C LEU A 177 5.88 -0.32 -11.74
N LYS A 178 5.72 -0.17 -13.05
CA LYS A 178 6.19 1.02 -13.78
C LYS A 178 5.58 2.35 -13.31
N GLY A 179 4.42 2.33 -12.67
CA GLY A 179 3.78 3.50 -12.09
C GLY A 179 4.23 3.85 -10.67
N LEU A 180 5.12 3.05 -10.05
CA LEU A 180 5.58 3.24 -8.68
C LEU A 180 6.34 4.56 -8.52
N ARG A 181 5.91 5.39 -7.55
CA ARG A 181 6.52 6.69 -7.24
C ARG A 181 7.34 6.69 -5.96
N THR A 182 6.91 5.93 -4.96
CA THR A 182 7.61 5.82 -3.67
C THR A 182 7.90 4.37 -3.37
N LEU A 183 9.17 4.06 -3.14
CA LEU A 183 9.63 2.77 -2.62
C LEU A 183 10.49 3.01 -1.39
N ASN A 184 10.01 2.56 -0.23
CA ASN A 184 10.78 2.60 1.00
C ASN A 184 10.96 1.18 1.56
N LEU A 185 12.21 0.69 1.52
CA LEU A 185 12.65 -0.59 2.07
C LEU A 185 13.67 -0.42 3.20
N SER A 186 13.80 0.79 3.75
CA SER A 186 14.86 1.09 4.73
C SER A 186 14.67 0.33 6.04
N ASN A 187 15.72 0.28 6.86
CA ASN A 187 15.69 -0.37 8.18
C ASN A 187 15.18 -1.83 8.10
N ASN A 188 15.84 -2.64 7.27
CA ASN A 188 15.57 -4.07 7.12
C ASN A 188 16.90 -4.87 7.11
N ASN A 189 16.84 -6.16 6.82
CA ASN A 189 18.00 -7.05 6.73
C ASN A 189 18.29 -7.50 5.28
N LEU A 190 17.90 -6.70 4.27
CA LEU A 190 18.09 -7.03 2.86
C LEU A 190 19.57 -7.10 2.50
N ARG A 191 19.93 -8.07 1.66
CA ARG A 191 21.30 -8.41 1.25
C ARG A 191 21.41 -8.45 -0.28
N GLY A 192 22.59 -8.77 -0.78
CA GLY A 192 22.86 -8.85 -2.21
C GLY A 192 23.03 -7.48 -2.84
N TYR A 193 22.71 -7.39 -4.13
CA TYR A 193 22.90 -6.18 -4.94
C TYR A 193 21.61 -5.41 -5.11
N ILE A 194 21.73 -4.11 -5.41
CA ILE A 194 20.60 -3.34 -5.94
C ILE A 194 20.38 -3.79 -7.40
N PRO A 195 19.22 -4.34 -7.77
CA PRO A 195 19.01 -4.84 -9.12
C PRO A 195 19.09 -3.72 -10.17
N LEU A 196 19.83 -3.94 -11.26
CA LEU A 196 19.87 -3.00 -12.39
C LEU A 196 18.46 -2.73 -12.97
N THR A 197 17.55 -3.69 -12.83
CA THR A 197 16.15 -3.52 -13.24
C THR A 197 15.40 -2.43 -12.46
N LEU A 198 15.95 -1.88 -11.37
CA LEU A 198 15.34 -0.71 -10.73
C LEU A 198 15.41 0.56 -11.59
N SER A 199 16.39 0.71 -12.50
CA SER A 199 16.44 1.85 -13.45
C SER A 199 15.21 1.92 -14.37
N ASN A 200 14.51 0.80 -14.47
CA ASN A 200 13.34 0.59 -15.27
C ASN A 200 12.06 1.22 -14.65
N LEU A 201 12.14 1.75 -13.42
CA LEU A 201 11.09 2.49 -12.72
C LEU A 201 11.17 3.99 -13.04
N THR A 202 10.82 4.37 -14.27
CA THR A 202 11.13 5.71 -14.82
C THR A 202 10.35 6.87 -14.22
N VAL A 203 9.35 6.62 -13.36
CA VAL A 203 8.57 7.65 -12.67
C VAL A 203 8.76 7.62 -11.15
N ILE A 204 9.74 6.88 -10.65
CA ILE A 204 10.07 6.86 -9.23
C ILE A 204 10.55 8.24 -8.78
N GLU A 205 10.01 8.72 -7.67
CA GLU A 205 10.31 10.03 -7.09
C GLU A 205 11.06 9.93 -5.76
N SER A 206 10.90 8.81 -5.06
CA SER A 206 11.55 8.53 -3.79
C SER A 206 11.90 7.05 -3.71
N LEU A 207 13.19 6.77 -3.55
CA LEU A 207 13.74 5.44 -3.35
C LEU A 207 14.61 5.46 -2.09
N ASP A 208 14.17 4.77 -1.04
CA ASP A 208 14.92 4.63 0.19
C ASP A 208 15.25 3.16 0.46
N LEU A 209 16.55 2.84 0.38
CA LEU A 209 17.13 1.52 0.65
C LEU A 209 18.09 1.55 1.85
N SER A 210 18.12 2.66 2.60
CA SER A 210 19.07 2.88 3.70
C SER A 210 18.92 1.85 4.82
N SER A 211 19.95 1.72 5.67
CA SER A 211 19.92 0.80 6.82
C SER A 211 19.54 -0.64 6.46
N ASN A 212 20.22 -1.18 5.43
CA ASN A 212 20.17 -2.59 5.04
C ASN A 212 21.58 -3.18 5.01
N LYS A 213 21.72 -4.43 4.55
CA LYS A 213 22.99 -5.15 4.36
C LYS A 213 23.32 -5.34 2.88
N LEU A 214 22.90 -4.37 2.04
CA LEU A 214 23.14 -4.35 0.60
C LEU A 214 24.63 -4.14 0.31
N THR A 215 25.10 -4.70 -0.80
CA THR A 215 26.50 -4.69 -1.24
C THR A 215 26.62 -4.39 -2.73
N GLY A 216 27.85 -4.15 -3.20
CA GLY A 216 28.15 -3.90 -4.60
C GLY A 216 27.95 -2.45 -5.02
N GLN A 217 27.69 -2.24 -6.32
CA GLN A 217 27.65 -0.92 -6.93
C GLN A 217 26.22 -0.36 -6.96
N ILE A 218 26.12 0.97 -6.90
CA ILE A 218 24.88 1.69 -7.20
C ILE A 218 24.61 1.53 -8.71
N PRO A 219 23.44 1.02 -9.13
CA PRO A 219 23.07 0.93 -10.54
C PRO A 219 23.17 2.27 -11.26
N GLN A 220 23.68 2.25 -12.48
CA GLN A 220 23.62 3.43 -13.35
C GLN A 220 22.21 3.52 -13.97
N CYS A 221 21.67 4.73 -13.98
CA CYS A 221 20.37 5.06 -14.57
C CYS A 221 20.47 5.23 -16.09
#